data_AF-A0A095ZE19-F1
#
_entry.id   AF-A0A095ZE19-F1
#
_cell.length_a   1.000
_cell.length_b   1.000
_cell.length_c   1.000
_cell.angle_alpha   90.00
_cell.angle_beta   90.00
_cell.angle_gamma   90.00
#
_symmetry.space_group_name_H-M   'P 1'
#
loop_
_entity.id
_entity.type
_entity.pdbx_description
1 polymer ?
#
loop_
_entity_poly.entity_id
_entity_poly.type
_entity_poly.pdbx_seq_one_letter_code
_entity_poly.pdbx_strand_id
1 'polypeptide(L)'
;MKKVIRIHLLICQLLFTLGVQAQSYDSERIAFTNFLVRMYTHAPFEGVRAVNDYENAYLISVLTLDKAKYKTEYTLNRVASVKAMAQASRFLNGSNISQEMIIHTTDKNNGTSDSEIIENIRENSIGYVKNLELLTNFKRKDGMQVFIFMCPLTKSSIQKNE
;
A
#
# COMPACT_ATOMS: atom_id res chain seq x y z
N MET A 1 -27.20 11.21 -58.15
CA MET A 1 -25.86 10.83 -57.63
C MET A 1 -25.44 11.61 -56.38
N LYS A 2 -25.43 12.96 -56.38
CA LYS A 2 -25.03 13.76 -55.20
C LYS A 2 -25.84 13.50 -53.91
N LYS A 3 -27.14 13.18 -54.01
CA LYS A 3 -28.01 12.84 -52.86
C LYS A 3 -27.64 11.50 -52.20
N VAL A 4 -27.26 10.48 -52.99
CA VAL A 4 -26.89 9.14 -52.50
C VAL A 4 -25.56 9.18 -51.74
N ILE A 5 -24.61 9.98 -52.25
CA ILE A 5 -23.32 10.24 -51.59
C ILE A 5 -23.50 10.96 -50.25
N ARG A 6 -24.41 11.95 -50.17
CA ARG A 6 -24.73 12.64 -48.91
C ARG A 6 -25.35 11.69 -47.87
N ILE A 7 -26.18 10.74 -48.30
CA ILE A 7 -26.78 9.73 -47.42
C ILE A 7 -25.71 8.76 -46.88
N HIS A 8 -24.80 8.29 -47.73
CA HIS A 8 -23.71 7.41 -47.28
C HIS A 8 -22.75 8.12 -46.30
N LEU A 9 -22.48 9.41 -46.52
CA LEU A 9 -21.68 10.22 -45.59
C LEU A 9 -22.35 10.34 -44.23
N LEU A 10 -23.67 10.60 -44.19
CA LEU A 10 -24.45 10.68 -42.95
C LEU A 10 -24.50 9.35 -42.20
N ILE A 11 -24.63 8.23 -42.92
CA ILE A 11 -24.60 6.88 -42.32
C ILE A 11 -23.22 6.57 -41.73
N CYS A 12 -22.14 6.94 -42.42
CA CYS A 12 -20.78 6.78 -41.92
C CYS A 12 -20.52 7.62 -40.65
N GLN A 13 -21.06 8.84 -40.62
CA GLN A 13 -20.97 9.72 -39.46
C GLN A 13 -21.77 9.18 -38.26
N LEU A 14 -22.94 8.57 -38.51
CA LEU A 14 -23.75 7.91 -37.48
C LEU A 14 -23.02 6.68 -36.90
N LEU A 15 -22.42 5.83 -37.75
CA LEU A 15 -21.66 4.66 -37.32
C LEU A 15 -20.39 5.01 -36.53
N PHE A 16 -19.77 6.16 -36.81
CA PHE A 16 -18.61 6.64 -36.06
C PHE A 16 -18.95 7.02 -34.61
N THR A 17 -20.15 7.54 -34.35
CA THR A 17 -20.56 7.95 -32.98
C THR A 17 -20.84 6.77 -32.03
N LEU A 18 -21.11 5.57 -32.57
CA LEU A 18 -21.40 4.38 -31.76
C LEU A 18 -20.14 3.73 -31.17
N GLY A 19 -18.95 3.99 -31.74
CA GLY A 19 -17.68 3.40 -31.28
C GLY A 19 -16.99 4.13 -30.11
N VAL A 20 -17.54 5.25 -29.63
CA VAL A 20 -16.84 6.16 -28.69
C VAL A 20 -17.31 6.00 -27.22
N GLN A 21 -18.33 5.19 -26.95
CA GLN A 21 -18.95 5.09 -25.61
C GLN A 21 -18.31 4.05 -24.67
N ALA A 22 -16.99 3.88 -24.68
CA ALA A 22 -16.31 2.85 -23.88
C ALA A 22 -15.02 3.33 -23.19
N GLN A 23 -14.96 4.58 -22.73
CA GLN A 23 -13.76 5.16 -22.08
C GLN A 23 -13.85 5.33 -20.55
N SER A 24 -14.73 4.61 -19.84
CA SER A 24 -14.69 4.59 -18.37
C SER A 24 -13.71 3.53 -17.87
N TYR A 25 -12.41 3.76 -18.07
CA TYR A 25 -11.41 2.99 -17.33
C TYR A 25 -11.50 3.39 -15.84
N ASP A 26 -12.16 2.53 -15.06
CA ASP A 26 -12.19 2.51 -13.59
C ASP A 26 -12.09 3.88 -12.88
N SER A 27 -13.04 4.76 -13.19
CA SER A 27 -13.08 6.13 -12.65
C SER A 27 -13.17 6.15 -11.12
N GLU A 28 -13.84 5.16 -10.53
CA GLU A 28 -13.99 5.00 -9.09
C GLU A 28 -12.66 4.71 -8.40
N ARG A 29 -11.88 3.76 -8.92
CA ARG A 29 -10.54 3.48 -8.40
C ARG A 29 -9.60 4.66 -8.53
N ILE A 30 -9.68 5.42 -9.63
CA ILE A 30 -8.87 6.65 -9.80
C ILE A 30 -9.27 7.68 -8.74
N ALA A 31 -10.56 7.90 -8.52
CA ALA A 31 -11.07 8.82 -7.50
C ALA A 31 -10.62 8.39 -6.09
N PHE A 32 -10.72 7.10 -5.77
CA PHE A 32 -10.27 6.52 -4.50
C PHE A 32 -8.76 6.66 -4.30
N THR A 33 -7.96 6.36 -5.32
CA THR A 33 -6.49 6.52 -5.28
C THR A 33 -6.11 7.97 -5.01
N ASN A 34 -6.75 8.93 -5.70
CA ASN A 34 -6.53 10.35 -5.49
C ASN A 34 -6.97 10.82 -4.10
N PHE A 35 -8.04 10.26 -3.56
CA PHE A 35 -8.45 10.50 -2.17
C PHE A 35 -7.36 10.04 -1.19
N LEU A 36 -6.83 8.83 -1.34
CA LEU A 36 -5.76 8.31 -0.47
C LEU A 36 -4.47 9.16 -0.55
N VAL A 37 -4.10 9.61 -1.75
CA VAL A 37 -2.94 10.51 -1.94
C VAL A 37 -3.17 11.84 -1.22
N ARG A 38 -4.38 12.41 -1.29
CA ARG A 38 -4.72 13.66 -0.58
C ARG A 38 -4.74 13.45 0.94
N MET A 39 -5.31 12.34 1.40
CA MET A 39 -5.30 11.96 2.82
C MET A 39 -3.87 11.87 3.37
N TYR A 40 -2.98 11.18 2.65
CA TYR A 40 -1.57 11.09 3.00
C TYR A 40 -0.86 12.44 2.97
N THR A 41 -1.14 13.26 1.95
CA THR A 41 -0.50 14.58 1.80
C THR A 41 -0.88 15.52 2.93
N HIS A 42 -2.14 15.45 3.39
CA HIS A 42 -2.64 16.25 4.50
C HIS A 42 -2.10 15.79 5.85
N ALA A 43 -2.09 14.47 6.10
CA ALA A 43 -1.59 13.87 7.34
C ALA A 43 -0.73 12.65 7.01
N PRO A 44 0.59 12.84 6.79
CA PRO A 44 1.50 11.75 6.49
C PRO A 44 1.50 10.68 7.57
N PHE A 45 1.38 9.42 7.18
CA PHE A 45 1.45 8.29 8.10
C PHE A 45 2.17 7.10 7.45
N GLU A 46 2.61 6.17 8.28
CA GLU A 46 3.23 4.93 7.86
C GLU A 46 2.58 3.77 8.63
N GLY A 47 2.49 2.60 7.99
CA GLY A 47 1.84 1.43 8.55
C GLY A 47 0.48 1.13 7.93
N VAL A 48 -0.35 0.39 8.66
CA VAL A 48 -1.60 -0.19 8.17
C VAL A 48 -2.80 0.53 8.75
N ARG A 49 -3.81 0.81 7.91
CA ARG A 49 -5.10 1.40 8.33
C ARG A 49 -6.25 0.74 7.59
N ALA A 50 -7.39 0.61 8.25
CA ALA A 50 -8.65 0.31 7.57
C ALA A 50 -9.26 1.63 7.07
N VAL A 51 -9.69 1.65 5.81
CA VAL A 51 -10.38 2.76 5.18
C VAL A 51 -11.65 2.21 4.56
N ASN A 52 -12.78 2.82 4.90
CA ASN A 52 -14.08 2.44 4.36
C ASN A 52 -14.42 3.36 3.19
N ASP A 53 -14.88 2.75 2.11
CA ASP A 53 -15.73 3.38 1.11
C ASP A 53 -17.21 3.22 1.52
N TYR A 54 -18.14 3.81 0.76
CA TYR A 54 -19.58 3.76 1.05
C TYR A 54 -20.11 2.33 1.21
N GLU A 55 -19.61 1.37 0.41
CA GLU A 55 -20.09 -0.02 0.42
C GLU A 55 -19.03 -1.06 0.82
N ASN A 56 -17.74 -0.70 0.77
CA ASN A 56 -16.62 -1.62 0.92
C ASN A 56 -15.61 -1.15 1.98
N ALA A 57 -14.97 -2.08 2.68
CA ALA A 57 -13.86 -1.78 3.57
C ALA A 57 -12.55 -2.25 2.93
N TYR A 58 -11.51 -1.43 3.01
CA TYR A 58 -10.19 -1.72 2.49
C TYR A 58 -9.14 -1.60 3.58
N LEU A 59 -8.22 -2.56 3.61
CA LEU A 59 -6.99 -2.43 4.37
C LEU A 59 -5.94 -1.78 3.48
N ILE A 60 -5.40 -0.64 3.91
CA ILE A 60 -4.30 0.02 3.23
C ILE A 60 -3.00 -0.14 4.02
N SER A 61 -1.90 -0.41 3.33
CA SER A 61 -0.55 -0.40 3.89
C SER A 61 0.27 0.68 3.19
N VAL A 62 0.77 1.62 3.98
CA VAL A 62 1.55 2.75 3.48
C VAL A 62 2.98 2.63 3.98
N LEU A 63 3.93 2.73 3.05
CA LEU A 63 5.36 2.59 3.30
C LEU A 63 6.13 3.75 2.70
N THR A 64 7.19 4.15 3.38
CA THR A 64 8.17 5.07 2.83
C THR A 64 9.53 4.41 2.71
N LEU A 65 10.13 4.46 1.52
CA LEU A 65 11.43 3.88 1.24
C LEU A 65 12.33 4.91 0.58
N ASP A 66 13.59 4.93 1.01
CA ASP A 66 14.62 5.75 0.36
C ASP A 66 15.10 5.08 -0.93
N LYS A 67 14.83 5.72 -2.07
CA LYS A 67 15.22 5.22 -3.40
C LYS A 67 16.74 5.07 -3.53
N ALA A 68 17.53 5.91 -2.86
CA ALA A 68 18.99 5.89 -2.96
C ALA A 68 19.62 4.60 -2.41
N LYS A 69 18.92 3.89 -1.52
CA LYS A 69 19.40 2.63 -0.93
C LYS A 69 19.29 1.43 -1.86
N TYR A 70 18.64 1.56 -3.02
CA TYR A 70 18.34 0.45 -3.92
C TYR A 70 18.95 0.65 -5.31
N LYS A 71 19.57 -0.42 -5.84
CA LYS A 71 20.25 -0.39 -7.15
C LYS A 71 19.28 -0.26 -8.33
N THR A 72 18.08 -0.81 -8.22
CA THR A 72 17.07 -0.80 -9.29
C THR A 72 15.67 -0.56 -8.73
N GLU A 73 14.77 0.00 -9.56
CA GLU A 73 13.37 0.19 -9.20
C GLU A 73 12.63 -1.14 -9.00
N TYR A 74 13.02 -2.19 -9.71
CA TYR A 74 12.48 -3.54 -9.51
C TYR A 74 12.74 -4.04 -8.09
N THR A 75 13.98 -3.91 -7.60
CA THR A 75 14.33 -4.30 -6.23
C THR A 75 13.56 -3.47 -5.20
N LEU A 76 13.42 -2.16 -5.43
CA LEU A 76 12.64 -1.27 -4.57
C LEU A 76 11.17 -1.71 -4.48
N ASN A 77 10.52 -1.94 -5.63
CA ASN A 77 9.11 -2.37 -5.69
C ASN A 77 8.90 -3.72 -5.01
N ARG A 78 9.82 -4.66 -5.19
CA ARG A 78 9.76 -5.98 -4.54
C ARG A 78 9.92 -5.87 -3.02
N VAL A 79 10.85 -5.05 -2.55
CA VAL A 79 11.04 -4.81 -1.11
C VAL A 79 9.82 -4.09 -0.52
N ALA A 80 9.25 -3.12 -1.22
CA ALA A 80 8.02 -2.45 -0.82
C ALA A 80 6.85 -3.44 -0.67
N SER A 81 6.65 -4.29 -1.68
CA SER A 81 5.60 -5.31 -1.67
C SER A 81 5.75 -6.28 -0.49
N VAL A 82 6.95 -6.82 -0.26
CA VAL A 82 7.21 -7.74 0.87
C VAL A 82 7.01 -7.06 2.22
N LYS A 83 7.47 -5.81 2.38
CA LYS A 83 7.26 -5.05 3.62
C LYS A 83 5.79 -4.76 3.86
N ALA A 84 5.03 -4.45 2.81
CA ALA A 84 3.60 -4.17 2.92
C ALA A 84 2.85 -5.44 3.35
N MET A 85 3.20 -6.57 2.74
CA MET A 85 2.65 -7.89 3.08
C MET A 85 2.96 -8.26 4.52
N ALA A 86 4.18 -8.01 4.98
CA ALA A 86 4.56 -8.23 6.38
C ALA A 86 3.72 -7.35 7.33
N GLN A 87 3.63 -6.04 7.07
CA GLN A 87 2.83 -5.13 7.89
C GLN A 87 1.35 -5.52 7.94
N ALA A 88 0.74 -5.81 6.80
CA ALA A 88 -0.66 -6.23 6.72
C ALA A 88 -0.91 -7.57 7.42
N SER A 89 0.03 -8.53 7.30
CA SER A 89 -0.08 -9.82 7.96
C SER A 89 -0.05 -9.69 9.48
N ARG A 90 0.84 -8.85 10.02
CA ARG A 90 0.90 -8.55 11.46
C ARG A 90 -0.40 -7.92 11.97
N PHE A 91 -0.98 -7.02 11.18
CA PHE A 91 -2.21 -6.34 11.52
C PHE A 91 -3.43 -7.29 11.52
N LEU A 92 -3.56 -8.14 10.49
CA LEU A 92 -4.72 -9.03 10.35
C LEU A 92 -4.68 -10.25 11.26
N ASN A 93 -3.50 -10.84 11.45
CA ASN A 93 -3.37 -12.13 12.13
C ASN A 93 -3.06 -12.01 13.62
N GLY A 94 -2.82 -10.79 14.10
CA GLY A 94 -2.20 -10.56 15.38
C GLY A 94 -0.74 -11.01 15.38
N SER A 95 0.07 -10.34 16.19
CA SER A 95 1.47 -10.65 16.36
C SER A 95 1.70 -11.02 17.82
N ASN A 96 2.26 -12.21 18.06
CA ASN A 96 2.82 -12.52 19.37
C ASN A 96 4.26 -12.00 19.35
N ILE A 97 4.46 -10.81 19.92
CA ILE A 97 5.77 -10.16 20.04
C ILE A 97 6.39 -10.64 21.35
N SER A 98 7.45 -11.44 21.28
CA SER A 98 8.32 -11.69 22.41
C SER A 98 9.53 -10.77 22.35
N GLN A 99 9.67 -9.91 23.36
CA GLN A 99 10.79 -9.00 23.51
C GLN A 99 11.70 -9.53 24.63
N GLU A 100 12.98 -9.72 24.32
CA GLU A 100 14.02 -10.05 25.30
C GLU A 100 15.03 -8.90 25.32
N MET A 101 15.12 -8.20 26.46
CA MET A 101 16.09 -7.13 26.70
C MET A 101 17.17 -7.67 27.65
N ILE A 102 18.40 -7.77 27.17
CA ILE A 102 19.56 -8.18 27.98
C ILE A 102 20.41 -6.94 28.23
N ILE A 103 20.51 -6.54 29.49
CA ILE A 103 21.39 -5.44 29.94
C ILE A 103 22.64 -6.09 30.51
N HIS A 104 23.72 -6.08 29.73
CA HIS A 104 25.02 -6.53 30.18
C HIS A 104 25.70 -5.36 30.89
N THR A 105 25.97 -5.48 32.19
CA THR A 105 26.73 -4.46 32.94
C THR A 105 28.03 -5.08 33.40
N THR A 106 29.15 -4.57 32.88
CA THR A 106 30.49 -4.96 33.32
C THR A 106 31.10 -3.83 34.14
N ASP A 107 31.31 -4.10 35.42
CA ASP A 107 32.02 -3.18 36.31
C ASP A 107 33.52 -3.28 36.04
N LYS A 108 34.14 -2.19 35.61
CA LYS A 108 35.60 -2.08 35.55
C LYS A 108 36.13 -1.62 36.91
N ASN A 109 37.31 -2.12 37.29
CA ASN A 109 38.02 -1.78 38.55
C ASN A 109 38.31 -0.27 38.76
N ASN A 110 37.94 0.61 37.82
CA ASN A 110 38.13 2.06 37.88
C ASN A 110 36.84 2.83 38.25
N GLY A 111 35.79 2.16 38.71
CA GLY A 111 34.53 2.78 39.14
C GLY A 111 33.60 3.24 38.01
N THR A 112 33.91 2.86 36.76
CA THR A 112 33.07 3.10 35.58
C THR A 112 32.45 1.80 35.11
N SER A 113 31.14 1.78 34.88
CA SER A 113 30.41 0.63 34.34
C SER A 113 30.21 0.79 32.82
N ASP A 114 30.51 -0.26 32.06
CA ASP A 114 30.11 -0.35 30.65
C ASP A 114 28.77 -1.11 30.60
N SER A 115 27.75 -0.52 29.97
CA SER A 115 26.44 -1.14 29.78
C SER A 115 26.19 -1.43 28.31
N GLU A 116 26.11 -2.70 27.93
CA GLU A 116 25.66 -3.12 26.59
C GLU A 116 24.19 -3.55 26.66
N ILE A 117 23.35 -2.91 25.84
CA ILE A 117 21.92 -3.23 25.73
C ILE A 117 21.71 -4.00 24.43
N ILE A 118 21.37 -5.28 24.55
CA ILE A 118 21.03 -6.13 23.41
C ILE A 118 19.53 -6.38 23.45
N GLU A 119 18.82 -5.86 22.46
CA GLU A 119 17.37 -6.04 22.29
C GLU A 119 17.10 -7.09 21.20
N ASN A 120 16.45 -8.19 21.55
CA ASN A 120 16.01 -9.22 20.61
C ASN A 120 14.49 -9.22 20.52
N ILE A 121 13.95 -8.82 19.37
CA ILE A 121 12.51 -8.81 19.10
C ILE A 121 12.20 -9.98 18.18
N ARG A 122 11.47 -10.97 18.67
CA ARG A 122 10.96 -12.11 17.89
C ARG A 122 9.45 -11.97 17.71
N GLU A 123 9.00 -12.20 16.50
CA GLU A 123 7.59 -12.05 16.14
C GLU A 123 7.09 -13.30 15.41
N ASN A 124 6.07 -13.93 15.99
CA ASN A 124 5.35 -15.05 15.38
C ASN A 124 3.97 -14.56 14.91
N SER A 125 3.73 -14.55 13.59
CA SER A 125 2.43 -14.23 12.99
C SER A 125 1.80 -15.46 12.33
N ILE A 126 0.52 -15.68 12.59
CA ILE A 126 -0.25 -16.83 12.06
C ILE A 126 -0.82 -16.45 10.70
N GLY A 127 -0.04 -16.59 9.63
CA GLY A 127 -0.53 -16.47 8.25
C GLY A 127 0.08 -15.32 7.44
N TYR A 128 0.04 -15.48 6.12
CA TYR A 128 0.64 -14.58 5.14
C TYR A 128 -0.44 -13.95 4.25
N VAL A 129 -0.50 -12.62 4.22
CA VAL A 129 -1.36 -11.89 3.26
C VAL A 129 -0.74 -12.03 1.88
N LYS A 130 -1.24 -13.01 1.12
CA LYS A 130 -0.66 -13.44 -0.17
C LYS A 130 -0.79 -12.39 -1.28
N ASN A 131 -1.82 -11.54 -1.24
CA ASN A 131 -2.09 -10.55 -2.29
C ASN A 131 -2.41 -9.19 -1.69
N LEU A 132 -1.42 -8.30 -1.68
CA LEU A 132 -1.62 -6.86 -1.59
C LEU A 132 -1.43 -6.27 -2.98
N GLU A 133 -2.39 -5.47 -3.41
CA GLU A 133 -2.33 -4.77 -4.68
C GLU A 133 -1.65 -3.42 -4.51
N LEU A 134 -0.72 -3.07 -5.42
CA LEU A 134 -0.14 -1.73 -5.45
C LEU A 134 -1.15 -0.76 -6.07
N LEU A 135 -1.63 0.21 -5.28
CA LEU A 135 -2.51 1.26 -5.80
C LEU A 135 -1.74 2.36 -6.50
N THR A 136 -0.73 2.90 -5.82
CA THR A 136 0.07 4.00 -6.34
C THR A 136 1.40 4.10 -5.62
N ASN A 137 2.36 4.71 -6.30
CA ASN A 137 3.61 5.13 -5.71
C ASN A 137 3.94 6.55 -6.18
N PHE A 138 4.50 7.37 -5.30
CA PHE A 138 4.90 8.73 -5.63
C PHE A 138 6.07 9.20 -4.76
N LYS A 139 6.80 10.20 -5.26
CA LYS A 139 7.93 10.79 -4.55
C LYS A 139 7.44 11.89 -3.60
N ARG A 140 7.80 11.79 -2.31
CA ARG A 140 7.60 12.85 -1.32
C ARG A 140 8.64 13.95 -1.52
N LYS A 141 8.34 15.17 -1.05
CA LYS A 141 9.24 16.34 -1.09
C LYS A 141 10.66 16.04 -0.55
N ASP A 142 10.77 15.15 0.45
CA ASP A 142 12.03 14.77 1.10
C ASP A 142 12.88 13.78 0.28
N GLY A 143 12.46 13.41 -0.93
CA GLY A 143 13.18 12.45 -1.77
C GLY A 143 12.81 10.99 -1.54
N MET A 144 12.09 10.68 -0.45
CA MET A 144 11.58 9.35 -0.17
C MET A 144 10.45 8.94 -1.13
N GLN A 145 10.44 7.66 -1.52
CA GLN A 145 9.39 7.06 -2.32
C GLN A 145 8.30 6.50 -1.42
N VAL A 146 7.06 6.91 -1.65
CA VAL A 146 5.88 6.45 -0.93
C VAL A 146 5.20 5.37 -1.74
N PHE A 147 4.81 4.28 -1.08
CA PHE A 147 4.03 3.21 -1.66
C PHE A 147 2.72 3.05 -0.88
N ILE A 148 1.62 2.93 -1.61
CA ILE A 148 0.30 2.64 -1.04
C ILE A 148 -0.18 1.33 -1.64
N PHE A 149 -0.36 0.34 -0.79
CA PHE A 149 -0.93 -0.95 -1.14
C PHE A 149 -2.33 -1.08 -0.54
N MET A 150 -3.21 -1.85 -1.19
CA MET A 150 -4.55 -2.16 -0.68
C MET A 150 -4.86 -3.66 -0.71
N CYS A 151 -5.75 -4.07 0.18
CA CYS A 151 -6.42 -5.35 0.17
C CYS A 151 -7.90 -5.13 0.56
N PRO A 152 -8.87 -5.64 -0.22
CA PRO A 152 -10.28 -5.59 0.19
C PRO A 152 -10.49 -6.44 1.44
N LEU A 153 -11.20 -5.89 2.42
CA LEU A 153 -11.62 -6.60 3.61
C LEU A 153 -12.99 -7.23 3.35
N THR A 154 -13.01 -8.52 3.05
CA THR A 154 -14.27 -9.26 3.00
C THR A 154 -14.86 -9.33 4.41
N LYS A 155 -16.17 -9.13 4.54
CA LYS A 155 -16.94 -9.13 5.81
C LYS A 155 -16.66 -10.34 6.73
N SER A 156 -16.15 -11.46 6.19
CA SER A 156 -15.77 -12.67 6.93
C SER A 156 -14.49 -12.54 7.78
N SER A 157 -13.66 -11.52 7.56
CA SER A 157 -12.39 -11.32 8.31
C SER A 157 -12.56 -10.52 9.61
N ILE A 158 -13.71 -9.87 9.80
CA ILE A 158 -14.02 -9.05 10.99
C ILE A 158 -14.61 -9.91 12.12
N GLN A 159 -15.16 -11.08 11.80
CA GLN A 159 -15.96 -11.90 12.73
C GLN A 159 -15.17 -12.92 13.56
N LYS A 160 -13.83 -12.87 13.55
CA LYS A 160 -13.00 -13.82 14.31
C LYS A 160 -12.52 -13.31 15.67
N ASN A 161 -12.93 -12.11 16.07
CA ASN A 161 -12.58 -11.48 17.34
C ASN A 161 -13.83 -11.04 18.11
N GLU A 162 -14.79 -11.94 18.30
CA GLU A 162 -15.73 -11.90 19.42
C GLU A 162 -15.55 -13.17 20.26
#